data_AF-A0A317IDN1-F1
#
_entry.id   AF-A0A317IDN1-F1
#
_cell.length_a   1.000
_cell.length_b   1.000
_cell.length_c   1.000
_cell.angle_alpha   90.00
_cell.angle_beta   90.00
_cell.angle_gamma   90.00
#
_symmetry.space_group_name_H-M   'P 1'
#
loop_
_entity.id
_entity.type
_entity.pdbx_description
1 polymer ?
#
loop_
_entity_poly.entity_id
_entity_poly.type
_entity_poly.pdbx_seq_one_letter_code
_entity_poly.pdbx_strand_id
1 'polypeptide(L)'
;MSLKLFAVLVSLISISYNSFSQKNPGDSSKNNAPFELKQYWFVMLTKGTRRDEIKDTAVINKIQQAHIDNIVRLNKLGKIIVAGPFGDDTNWRGIFIFNCKTKEETEELLKTDPAIAAGRLGYEIHPWWSGKNCLFQ
;
A
#
# COMPACT_ATOMS: atom_id res chain seq x y z
N MET A 1 20.30 79.10 -30.04
CA MET A 1 19.11 78.41 -29.51
C MET A 1 19.52 76.95 -29.36
N SER A 2 19.73 76.33 -28.21
CA SER A 2 19.28 76.53 -26.84
C SER A 2 20.44 76.53 -25.83
N LEU A 3 20.10 76.84 -24.58
CA LEU A 3 20.94 77.33 -23.51
C LEU A 3 20.65 76.49 -22.25
N LYS A 4 21.66 76.33 -21.37
CA LYS A 4 21.58 75.95 -19.93
C LYS A 4 21.25 74.47 -19.62
N LEU A 5 21.57 73.85 -18.47
CA LEU A 5 22.37 74.07 -17.24
C LEU A 5 21.87 72.99 -16.26
N PHE A 6 22.56 72.80 -15.12
CA PHE A 6 22.12 72.08 -13.90
C PHE A 6 22.22 70.55 -13.94
N ALA A 7 22.98 69.84 -13.10
CA ALA A 7 23.14 69.82 -11.64
C ALA A 7 22.60 68.46 -11.15
N VAL A 8 23.44 67.59 -10.58
CA VAL A 8 23.65 67.42 -9.14
C VAL A 8 23.04 66.09 -8.65
N LEU A 9 23.91 65.31 -7.98
CA LEU A 9 23.63 64.48 -6.80
C LEU A 9 23.39 62.95 -6.94
N VAL A 10 23.87 62.29 -5.87
CA VAL A 10 23.56 60.93 -5.36
C VAL A 10 24.43 59.83 -5.98
N SER A 11 25.65 59.55 -5.53
CA SER A 11 26.04 58.98 -4.22
C SER A 11 25.15 57.82 -3.78
N LEU A 12 25.61 56.57 -3.85
CA LEU A 12 25.45 55.56 -2.79
C LEU A 12 26.05 54.20 -3.19
N ILE A 13 27.30 54.01 -2.80
CA ILE A 13 27.75 52.88 -1.97
C ILE A 13 27.47 51.47 -2.52
N SER A 14 28.46 50.96 -3.25
CA SER A 14 28.68 49.53 -3.46
C SER A 14 29.25 48.91 -2.18
N ILE A 15 28.40 48.52 -1.23
CA ILE A 15 28.79 47.56 -0.19
C ILE A 15 28.32 46.18 -0.65
N SER A 16 29.30 45.41 -1.11
CA SER A 16 29.19 43.98 -1.39
C SER A 16 28.91 43.24 -0.08
N TYR A 17 27.64 42.94 0.20
CA TYR A 17 27.33 41.87 1.14
C TYR A 17 27.52 40.54 0.43
N ASN A 18 28.74 40.02 0.47
CA ASN A 18 28.94 38.58 0.31
C ASN A 18 28.21 37.90 1.47
N SER A 19 27.00 37.44 1.24
CA SER A 19 26.31 36.54 2.16
C SER A 19 27.06 35.22 2.18
N PHE A 20 27.98 35.08 3.13
CA PHE A 20 28.54 33.81 3.54
C PHE A 20 27.39 32.99 4.15
N SER A 21 26.85 32.06 3.37
CA SER A 21 25.83 31.12 3.84
C SER A 21 26.47 30.17 4.85
N GLN A 22 26.32 30.45 6.14
CA GLN A 22 26.60 29.47 7.20
C GLN A 22 25.52 28.39 7.11
N LYS A 23 25.92 27.21 6.61
CA LYS A 23 25.11 26.00 6.69
C LYS A 23 25.06 25.57 8.17
N ASN A 24 23.96 25.86 8.86
CA ASN A 24 23.75 25.41 10.23
C ASN A 24 23.76 23.85 10.25
N PRO A 25 24.62 23.23 11.08
CA PRO A 25 24.61 21.78 11.29
C PRO A 25 23.44 21.44 12.23
N GLY A 26 22.22 21.48 11.69
CA GLY A 26 21.01 21.26 12.48
C GLY A 26 19.72 21.15 11.68
N ASP A 27 19.76 21.26 10.35
CA ASP A 27 18.59 21.00 9.52
C ASP A 27 18.46 19.48 9.26
N SER A 28 18.12 18.74 10.31
CA SER A 28 17.44 17.47 10.14
C SER A 28 16.02 17.79 9.70
N SER A 29 15.85 18.11 8.42
CA SER A 29 14.53 18.17 7.79
C SER A 29 13.91 16.79 7.94
N LYS A 30 13.13 16.59 9.01
CA LYS A 30 12.22 15.46 9.14
C LYS A 30 11.45 15.40 7.84
N ASN A 31 11.50 14.25 7.16
CA ASN A 31 10.77 14.01 5.93
C ASN A 31 9.28 14.23 6.18
N ASN A 32 8.80 15.47 6.02
CA ASN A 32 7.39 15.86 6.13
C ASN A 32 6.66 15.53 4.83
N ALA A 33 6.86 14.33 4.28
CA ALA A 33 6.02 13.87 3.19
C ALA A 33 4.58 13.76 3.72
N PRO A 34 3.58 14.38 3.07
CA PRO A 34 2.21 14.31 3.53
C PRO A 34 1.73 12.86 3.55
N PHE A 35 0.97 12.48 4.59
CA PHE A 35 0.38 11.15 4.72
C PHE A 35 -0.65 10.94 3.60
N GLU A 36 -0.27 10.20 2.56
CA GLU A 36 -1.12 9.90 1.41
C GLU A 36 -2.01 8.70 1.74
N LEU A 37 -3.33 8.90 1.80
CA LEU A 37 -4.29 7.81 1.95
C LEU A 37 -4.49 7.08 0.62
N LYS A 38 -4.51 5.75 0.67
CA LYS A 38 -4.81 4.88 -0.47
C LYS A 38 -5.82 3.81 -0.05
N GLN A 39 -6.79 3.55 -0.94
CA GLN A 39 -7.71 2.44 -0.79
C GLN A 39 -7.08 1.12 -1.28
N TYR A 40 -7.33 0.07 -0.51
CA TYR A 40 -7.07 -1.33 -0.79
C TYR A 40 -8.37 -2.13 -0.58
N TRP A 41 -8.33 -3.43 -0.86
CA TRP A 41 -9.43 -4.34 -0.56
C TRP A 41 -9.02 -5.32 0.52
N PHE A 42 -9.63 -5.19 1.69
CA PHE A 42 -9.49 -6.13 2.78
C PHE A 42 -10.39 -7.32 2.53
N VAL A 43 -9.83 -8.52 2.67
CA VAL A 43 -10.58 -9.77 2.55
C VAL A 43 -10.42 -10.54 3.85
N MET A 44 -11.54 -10.84 4.50
CA MET A 44 -11.59 -11.79 5.61
C MET A 44 -11.87 -13.17 5.04
N LEU A 45 -10.97 -14.14 5.25
CA LEU A 45 -11.24 -15.53 4.91
C LEU A 45 -11.96 -16.21 6.08
N THR A 46 -13.01 -16.96 5.78
CA THR A 46 -13.84 -17.68 6.77
C THR A 46 -13.86 -19.18 6.51
N LYS A 47 -14.38 -19.99 7.45
CA LYS A 47 -14.65 -21.42 7.17
C LYS A 47 -15.68 -21.47 6.04
N GLY A 48 -15.36 -22.19 4.97
CA GLY A 48 -16.30 -22.41 3.87
C GLY A 48 -17.39 -23.40 4.25
N THR A 49 -18.57 -23.27 3.65
CA THR A 49 -19.75 -24.11 3.94
C THR A 49 -19.56 -25.58 3.59
N ARG A 50 -18.60 -25.89 2.70
CA ARG A 50 -18.29 -27.24 2.21
C ARG A 50 -16.95 -27.76 2.72
N ARG A 51 -16.40 -27.14 3.76
CA ARG A 51 -15.07 -27.46 4.29
C ARG A 51 -14.90 -28.93 4.64
N ASP A 52 -15.91 -29.52 5.26
CA ASP A 52 -15.83 -30.88 5.83
C ASP A 52 -16.33 -31.97 4.86
N GLU A 53 -16.69 -31.61 3.61
CA GLU A 53 -17.08 -32.56 2.57
C GLU A 53 -15.90 -33.39 2.07
N ILE A 54 -14.70 -32.79 2.01
CA ILE A 54 -13.47 -33.48 1.60
C ILE A 54 -12.74 -33.95 2.86
N LYS A 55 -12.65 -35.28 3.04
CA LYS A 55 -12.03 -35.91 4.21
C LYS A 55 -10.64 -36.51 3.92
N ASP A 56 -10.32 -36.76 2.66
CA ASP A 56 -9.02 -37.28 2.26
C ASP A 56 -7.92 -36.24 2.51
N THR A 57 -7.01 -36.56 3.44
CA THR A 57 -5.92 -35.67 3.84
C THR A 57 -4.96 -35.35 2.69
N ALA A 58 -4.70 -36.28 1.76
CA ALA A 58 -3.84 -36.03 0.61
C ALA A 58 -4.48 -35.00 -0.33
N VAL A 59 -5.80 -35.09 -0.55
CA VAL A 59 -6.55 -34.09 -1.34
C VAL A 59 -6.55 -32.73 -0.63
N ILE A 60 -6.80 -32.70 0.68
CA ILE A 60 -6.77 -31.46 1.48
C ILE A 60 -5.40 -30.78 1.36
N ASN A 61 -4.31 -31.53 1.53
CA ASN A 61 -2.95 -30.99 1.44
C ASN A 61 -2.65 -30.46 0.04
N LYS A 62 -3.11 -31.13 -1.02
CA LYS A 62 -2.98 -30.66 -2.39
C LYS A 62 -3.71 -29.34 -2.62
N ILE A 63 -4.93 -29.20 -2.10
CA ILE A 63 -5.69 -27.94 -2.16
C ILE A 63 -4.96 -26.83 -1.40
N GLN A 64 -4.44 -27.12 -0.21
CA GLN A 64 -3.71 -26.15 0.60
C GLN A 64 -2.44 -25.68 -0.10
N GLN A 65 -1.68 -26.58 -0.73
CA GLN A 65 -0.49 -26.20 -1.50
C GLN A 65 -0.87 -25.30 -2.68
N ALA A 66 -1.89 -25.67 -3.43
CA ALA A 66 -2.34 -24.89 -4.59
C ALA A 66 -2.89 -23.50 -4.18
N HIS A 67 -3.50 -23.39 -2.99
CA HIS A 67 -3.87 -22.11 -2.38
C HIS A 67 -2.64 -21.22 -2.11
N ILE A 68 -1.58 -21.78 -1.53
CA ILE A 68 -0.32 -21.06 -1.28
C ILE A 68 0.33 -20.62 -2.60
N ASP A 69 0.36 -21.51 -3.61
CA ASP A 69 0.90 -21.20 -4.93
C ASP A 69 0.13 -20.05 -5.60
N ASN A 70 -1.20 -20.01 -5.40
CA ASN A 70 -2.05 -18.92 -5.88
C ASN A 70 -1.69 -17.58 -5.21
N ILE A 71 -1.47 -17.57 -3.89
CA ILE A 71 -1.02 -16.38 -3.16
C ILE A 71 0.32 -15.87 -3.72
N VAL A 72 1.29 -16.79 -3.94
CA VAL A 72 2.60 -16.43 -4.51
C VAL A 72 2.45 -15.84 -5.91
N ARG A 73 1.59 -16.42 -6.75
CA ARG A 73 1.28 -15.88 -8.08
C ARG A 73 0.70 -14.47 -8.00
N LEU A 74 -0.28 -14.25 -7.13
CA LEU A 74 -0.92 -12.94 -6.95
C LEU A 74 0.05 -11.88 -6.40
N ASN A 75 0.99 -12.29 -5.54
CA ASN A 75 2.03 -11.41 -5.02
C ASN A 75 2.98 -10.98 -6.15
N LYS A 76 3.45 -11.93 -6.97
CA LYS A 76 4.27 -11.63 -8.17
C LYS A 76 3.58 -10.67 -9.15
N LEU A 77 2.25 -10.70 -9.22
CA LEU A 77 1.43 -9.78 -10.03
C LEU A 77 1.19 -8.42 -9.37
N GLY A 78 1.65 -8.21 -8.12
CA GLY A 78 1.42 -6.99 -7.34
C GLY A 78 -0.05 -6.79 -6.91
N LYS A 79 -0.86 -7.86 -6.97
CA LYS A 79 -2.30 -7.81 -6.68
C LYS A 79 -2.61 -8.04 -5.22
N ILE A 80 -1.84 -8.86 -4.51
CA ILE A 80 -1.95 -9.06 -3.07
C ILE A 80 -0.68 -8.57 -2.39
N ILE A 81 -0.83 -7.79 -1.31
CA ILE A 81 0.29 -7.18 -0.58
C ILE A 81 0.44 -7.75 0.84
N VAL A 82 -0.61 -8.36 1.38
CA VAL A 82 -0.58 -9.07 2.67
C VAL A 82 -1.41 -10.34 2.52
N ALA A 83 -0.87 -11.45 3.02
CA ALA A 83 -1.58 -12.70 3.16
C ALA A 83 -1.09 -13.43 4.42
N GLY A 84 -2.02 -13.94 5.22
CA GLY A 84 -1.65 -14.71 6.40
C GLY A 84 -2.84 -15.33 7.13
N PRO A 85 -2.61 -16.45 7.83
CA PRO A 85 -3.64 -17.09 8.65
C PRO A 85 -3.82 -16.37 9.99
N PHE A 86 -4.98 -16.57 10.62
CA PHE A 86 -5.11 -16.38 12.07
C PHE A 86 -4.49 -17.57 12.81
N GLY A 87 -3.95 -17.31 14.00
CA GLY A 87 -3.28 -18.33 14.82
C GLY A 87 -4.21 -19.12 15.75
N ASP A 88 -5.49 -18.80 15.77
CA ASP A 88 -6.51 -19.46 16.58
C ASP A 88 -7.44 -20.36 15.75
N ASP A 89 -8.27 -21.17 16.41
CA ASP A 89 -9.29 -22.00 15.75
C ASP A 89 -10.69 -21.35 15.82
N THR A 90 -10.79 -20.16 15.27
CA THR A 90 -12.08 -19.47 15.12
C THR A 90 -12.67 -19.73 13.72
N ASN A 91 -13.81 -19.09 13.43
CA ASN A 91 -14.35 -19.08 12.06
C ASN A 91 -13.43 -18.34 11.09
N TRP A 92 -12.62 -17.39 11.59
CA TRP A 92 -11.70 -16.64 10.76
C TRP A 92 -10.47 -17.48 10.43
N ARG A 93 -10.12 -17.53 9.15
CA ARG A 93 -9.07 -18.40 8.62
C ARG A 93 -7.82 -17.65 8.23
N GLY A 94 -7.97 -16.39 7.85
CA GLY A 94 -6.87 -15.52 7.49
C GLY A 94 -7.37 -14.21 6.91
N ILE A 95 -6.43 -13.36 6.53
CA ILE A 95 -6.70 -12.11 5.84
C ILE A 95 -5.91 -12.03 4.55
N PHE A 96 -6.49 -11.36 3.57
CA PHE A 96 -5.77 -10.81 2.43
C PHE A 96 -5.94 -9.30 2.35
N ILE A 97 -4.93 -8.61 1.82
CA ILE A 97 -5.04 -7.20 1.43
C ILE A 97 -4.66 -7.10 -0.05
N PHE A 98 -5.64 -6.74 -0.87
CA PHE A 98 -5.48 -6.59 -2.31
C PHE A 98 -5.26 -5.14 -2.74
N ASN A 99 -4.39 -4.96 -3.73
CA ASN A 99 -4.12 -3.72 -4.42
C ASN A 99 -4.76 -3.77 -5.83
N CYS A 100 -6.09 -3.78 -5.84
CA CYS A 100 -6.93 -3.82 -7.04
C CYS A 100 -7.71 -2.52 -7.20
N LYS A 101 -8.10 -2.19 -8.44
CA LYS A 101 -8.85 -0.96 -8.73
C LYS A 101 -10.28 -1.04 -8.24
N THR A 102 -10.92 -2.21 -8.35
CA THR A 102 -12.32 -2.41 -7.97
C THR A 102 -12.54 -3.66 -7.12
N LYS A 103 -13.72 -3.74 -6.50
CA LYS A 103 -14.13 -4.92 -5.73
C LYS A 103 -14.24 -6.15 -6.64
N GLU A 104 -14.79 -5.96 -7.84
CA GLU A 104 -15.03 -7.01 -8.82
C GLU A 104 -13.72 -7.64 -9.29
N GLU A 105 -12.67 -6.84 -9.51
CA GLU A 105 -11.34 -7.36 -9.81
C GLU A 105 -10.80 -8.24 -8.66
N THR A 106 -11.03 -7.84 -7.41
CA THR A 106 -10.63 -8.63 -6.23
C THR A 106 -11.42 -9.94 -6.16
N GLU A 107 -12.73 -9.89 -6.38
CA GLU A 107 -13.63 -11.04 -6.41
C GLU A 107 -13.20 -12.05 -7.48
N GLU A 108 -12.89 -11.61 -8.69
CA GLU A 108 -12.42 -12.50 -9.77
C GLU A 108 -11.08 -13.15 -9.43
N LEU A 109 -10.16 -12.43 -8.77
CA LEU A 109 -8.90 -13.02 -8.32
C LEU A 109 -9.12 -14.02 -7.17
N LEU A 110 -10.05 -13.78 -6.26
CA LEU A 110 -10.40 -14.74 -5.20
C LEU A 110 -10.99 -16.04 -5.76
N LYS A 111 -11.80 -15.97 -6.82
CA LYS A 111 -12.35 -17.17 -7.50
C LYS A 111 -11.28 -18.08 -8.10
N THR A 112 -10.06 -17.59 -8.32
CA THR A 112 -8.93 -18.41 -8.78
C THR A 112 -8.29 -19.27 -7.69
N ASP A 113 -8.67 -19.08 -6.42
CA ASP A 113 -8.12 -19.81 -5.28
C ASP A 113 -8.75 -21.22 -5.16
N PRO A 114 -7.94 -22.30 -5.24
CA PRO A 114 -8.45 -23.67 -5.15
C PRO A 114 -9.17 -23.98 -3.82
N ALA A 115 -8.79 -23.34 -2.71
CA ALA A 115 -9.46 -23.56 -1.43
C ALA A 115 -10.83 -22.88 -1.37
N ILE A 116 -11.01 -21.76 -2.07
CA ILE A 116 -12.32 -21.09 -2.24
C ILE A 116 -13.17 -21.89 -3.23
N ALA A 117 -12.62 -22.27 -4.38
CA ALA A 117 -13.34 -23.06 -5.40
C ALA A 117 -13.85 -24.41 -4.85
N ALA A 118 -13.05 -25.06 -4.01
CA ALA A 118 -13.44 -26.28 -3.30
C ALA A 118 -14.48 -26.03 -2.19
N GLY A 119 -14.85 -24.78 -1.89
CA GLY A 119 -15.76 -24.41 -0.81
C GLY A 119 -15.20 -24.65 0.59
N ARG A 120 -13.88 -24.85 0.73
CA ARG A 120 -13.20 -24.99 2.03
C ARG A 120 -12.99 -23.65 2.73
N LEU A 121 -12.86 -22.58 1.96
CA LEU A 121 -12.82 -21.20 2.43
C LEU A 121 -14.02 -20.42 1.88
N GLY A 122 -14.58 -19.56 2.73
CA GLY A 122 -15.45 -18.46 2.33
C GLY A 122 -14.69 -17.13 2.45
N TYR A 123 -15.31 -16.03 2.05
CA TYR A 123 -14.72 -14.72 2.19
C TYR A 123 -15.73 -13.57 2.30
N GLU A 124 -15.29 -12.47 2.88
CA GLU A 124 -15.95 -11.17 2.89
C GLU A 124 -14.98 -10.12 2.34
N ILE A 125 -15.45 -9.17 1.53
CA ILE A 125 -14.61 -8.13 0.91
C ILE A 125 -15.09 -6.75 1.34
N HIS A 126 -14.16 -5.94 1.85
CA HIS A 126 -14.41 -4.57 2.28
C HIS A 126 -13.38 -3.59 1.70
N PRO A 127 -13.78 -2.37 1.30
CA PRO A 127 -12.82 -1.32 1.00
C PRO A 127 -12.11 -0.93 2.29
N TRP A 128 -10.78 -0.85 2.26
CA TRP A 128 -9.96 -0.50 3.40
C TRP A 128 -8.99 0.61 3.03
N TRP A 129 -8.98 1.69 3.81
CA TRP A 129 -8.10 2.83 3.61
C TRP A 129 -6.91 2.77 4.55
N SER A 130 -5.72 2.98 4.03
CA SER A 130 -4.48 3.03 4.80
C SER A 130 -3.51 4.05 4.22
N GLY A 131 -2.44 4.34 4.94
CA GLY A 131 -1.32 5.09 4.38
C GLY A 131 -0.73 4.36 3.17
N LYS A 132 -0.40 5.09 2.12
CA LYS A 132 0.44 4.57 1.05
C LYS A 132 1.78 4.21 1.68
N ASN A 133 2.22 2.96 1.48
CA ASN A 133 3.41 2.39 2.14
C ASN A 133 3.29 2.31 3.68
N CYS A 134 2.13 1.91 4.20
CA CYS A 134 1.82 1.81 5.64
C CYS A 134 2.68 0.84 6.48
N LEU A 135 3.76 0.29 5.92
CA LEU A 135 4.81 -0.34 6.72
C LEU A 135 5.65 0.79 7.33
N PHE A 136 5.32 1.19 8.56
CA PHE A 136 6.19 2.06 9.35
C PHE A 136 7.49 1.30 9.62
N GLN A 137 8.61 1.81 9.10
CA GLN A 137 9.96 1.28 9.34
C GLN A 137 10.53 1.82 10.64
#